data_AF-A0A2P2CJQ3-F1
#
_entry.id   AF-A0A2P2CJQ3-F1
#
_cell.length_a   1.000
_cell.length_b   1.000
_cell.length_c   1.000
_cell.angle_alpha   90.00
_cell.angle_beta   90.00
_cell.angle_gamma   90.00
#
_symmetry.space_group_name_H-M   'P 1'
#
loop_
_entity.id
_entity.type
_entity.pdbx_description
1 polymer ?
#
loop_
_entity_poly.entity_id
_entity_poly.type
_entity_poly.pdbx_seq_one_letter_code
_entity_poly.pdbx_strand_id
1 'polypeptide(L)' 'MRLIDELNELHAHYARMIDEAVAADDLPRAGTFAQAYEDEAVQLMAEREGLTHLLPLPRFGTHESALRSRVRRLVHRAA' A
#
# COMPACT_ATOMS: atom_id res chain seq x y z
N MET A 1 10.77 10.16 -18.93
CA MET A 1 9.63 9.44 -18.33
C MET A 1 9.08 10.33 -17.22
N ARG A 2 7.76 10.50 -17.11
CA ARG A 2 7.18 11.38 -16.08
C ARG A 2 6.91 10.56 -14.81
N LEU A 3 6.98 11.19 -13.65
CA LEU A 3 6.68 10.56 -12.35
C LEU A 3 5.33 9.82 -12.36
N ILE A 4 4.32 10.39 -13.01
CA ILE A 4 3.00 9.76 -13.11
C ILE A 4 3.04 8.44 -13.90
N ASP A 5 3.90 8.35 -14.91
CA ASP A 5 4.03 7.14 -15.73
C ASP A 5 4.73 6.04 -14.90
N GLU A 6 5.76 6.40 -14.13
CA GLU A 6 6.48 5.48 -13.21
C GLU A 6 5.58 4.99 -12.06
N LEU A 7 4.76 5.87 -11.47
CA LEU A 7 3.79 5.49 -10.45
C LEU A 7 2.71 4.56 -11.01
N ASN A 8 2.27 4.76 -12.26
CA ASN A 8 1.31 3.87 -12.90
C ASN A 8 1.90 2.48 -13.14
N GLU A 9 3.17 2.39 -13.56
CA GLU A 9 3.86 1.11 -13.72
C GLU A 9 4.03 0.39 -12.38
N LEU A 10 4.45 1.12 -11.34
CA LEU A 10 4.57 0.60 -9.99
C LEU A 10 3.22 0.08 -9.46
N HIS A 11 2.16 0.86 -9.65
CA HIS A 11 0.80 0.48 -9.27
C HIS A 11 0.36 -0.79 -10.00
N ALA A 12 0.54 -0.86 -11.32
CA ALA A 12 0.16 -2.02 -12.11
C ALA A 12 0.93 -3.30 -11.73
N HIS A 13 2.20 -3.15 -11.33
CA HIS A 13 3.01 -4.26 -10.82
C HIS A 13 2.43 -4.82 -9.51
N TYR A 14 2.20 -3.95 -8.53
CA TYR A 14 1.71 -4.36 -7.22
C TYR A 14 0.25 -4.81 -7.24
N ALA A 15 -0.61 -4.21 -8.07
CA ALA A 15 -1.99 -4.65 -8.27
C ALA A 15 -2.04 -6.11 -8.72
N ARG A 16 -1.19 -6.50 -9.68
CA ARG A 16 -1.10 -7.89 -10.15
C ARG A 16 -0.68 -8.86 -9.04
N MET A 17 0.32 -8.49 -8.25
CA MET A 17 0.79 -9.34 -7.14
C MET A 17 -0.27 -9.49 -6.03
N ILE A 18 -1.03 -8.43 -5.76
CA ILE A 18 -2.16 -8.46 -4.83
C ILE A 18 -3.26 -9.35 -5.37
N ASP A 19 -3.64 -9.20 -6.64
CA ASP A 19 -4.67 -10.03 -7.26
C ASP A 19 -4.28 -11.52 -7.25
N GLU A 20 -3.02 -11.84 -7.53
CA GLU A 20 -2.48 -13.21 -7.43
C GLU A 20 -2.56 -13.77 -6.00
N ALA A 21 -2.21 -12.96 -4.98
CA ALA A 21 -2.31 -13.37 -3.58
C ALA A 21 -3.76 -13.55 -3.12
N VAL A 22 -4.67 -12.67 -3.54
CA VAL A 22 -6.11 -12.78 -3.27
C VAL A 22 -6.70 -14.01 -3.94
N ALA A 23 -6.33 -14.29 -5.19
CA ALA A 23 -6.76 -15.48 -5.91
C ALA A 23 -6.29 -16.78 -5.23
N ALA A 24 -5.18 -16.73 -4.48
CA ALA A 24 -4.66 -17.83 -3.67
C ALA A 24 -5.20 -17.86 -2.23
N ASP A 25 -6.17 -17.00 -1.87
CA ASP A 25 -6.71 -16.80 -0.51
C ASP A 25 -5.64 -16.42 0.54
N ASP A 26 -4.51 -15.88 0.10
CA ASP A 26 -3.39 -15.43 0.94
C ASP A 26 -3.49 -13.93 1.24
N LEU A 27 -4.51 -13.57 2.03
CA LEU A 27 -4.76 -12.19 2.44
C LEU A 27 -3.61 -11.53 3.22
N PRO A 28 -2.86 -12.23 4.10
CA PRO A 28 -1.67 -11.66 4.73
C PRO A 28 -0.62 -11.21 3.72
N ARG A 29 -0.35 -12.02 2.70
CA ARG A 29 0.63 -11.70 1.65
C ARG A 29 0.16 -10.55 0.77
N ALA A 30 -1.12 -10.49 0.43
CA ALA A 30 -1.72 -9.33 -0.24
C ALA A 30 -1.51 -8.04 0.58
N GLY A 31 -1.64 -8.12 1.91
CA GLY A 31 -1.35 -7.01 2.82
C GLY A 31 0.12 -6.59 2.81
N THR A 32 1.06 -7.53 2.74
CA THR A 32 2.50 -7.23 2.60
C THR A 32 2.79 -6.49 1.30
N PHE A 33 2.19 -6.91 0.18
CA PHE A 33 2.37 -6.24 -1.11
C PHE A 33 1.77 -4.83 -1.13
N ALA A 34 0.61 -4.63 -0.50
CA ALA A 34 0.04 -3.29 -0.37
C ALA A 34 0.95 -2.34 0.43
N GLN A 35 1.56 -2.82 1.52
CA GLN A 35 2.50 -2.00 2.29
C GLN A 35 3.78 -1.69 1.51
N ALA A 36 4.30 -2.67 0.76
CA ALA A 36 5.49 -2.48 -0.05
C ALA A 36 5.26 -1.45 -1.18
N TYR A 37 4.08 -1.48 -1.82
CA TYR A 37 3.67 -0.45 -2.78
C TYR A 37 3.68 0.96 -2.17
N GLU A 38 3.10 1.13 -0.97
CA GLU A 38 3.09 2.43 -0.30
C GLU A 38 4.51 2.93 0.00
N ASP A 39 5.36 2.06 0.57
CA ASP A 39 6.74 2.40 0.92
C ASP A 39 7.55 2.78 -0.34
N GLU A 40 7.42 2.03 -1.43
CA GLU A 40 8.14 2.30 -2.70
C GLU A 40 7.59 3.51 -3.44
N ALA A 41 6.27 3.75 -3.43
CA ALA A 41 5.68 4.92 -4.06
C ALA A 41 6.14 6.22 -3.37
N VAL A 42 6.20 6.21 -2.04
CA VAL A 42 6.73 7.33 -1.25
C VAL A 42 8.21 7.58 -1.57
N GLN A 43 9.02 6.53 -1.64
CA GLN A 43 10.43 6.62 -2.01
C GLN A 43 10.59 7.24 -3.42
N LEU A 44 9.85 6.73 -4.40
CA LEU A 44 9.89 7.20 -5.78
C LEU A 44 9.51 8.69 -5.90
N MET A 45 8.44 9.10 -5.21
CA MET A 45 8.03 10.50 -5.18
C MET A 45 9.10 11.38 -4.53
N ALA A 46 9.67 10.95 -3.40
CA ALA A 46 10.70 11.71 -2.71
C ALA A 46 11.99 11.86 -3.55
N GLU A 47 12.40 10.81 -4.27
CA GLU A 47 13.53 10.86 -5.19
C GLU A 47 13.29 11.82 -6.35
N ARG A 48 12.11 11.75 -6.97
CA ARG A 48 11.75 12.59 -8.12
C ARG A 48 11.60 14.06 -7.76
N GLU A 49 11.11 14.37 -6.56
CA GLU A 49 10.94 15.74 -6.08
C GLU A 49 12.16 16.28 -5.31
N GLY A 50 13.23 15.47 -5.13
CA GLY A 50 14.42 15.87 -4.35
C GLY A 50 14.15 16.00 -2.84
N LEU A 51 13.07 15.39 -2.36
CA LEU A 51 12.59 15.45 -0.98
C LEU A 51 13.02 14.25 -0.13
N THR A 52 14.03 13.49 -0.56
CA THR A 52 14.56 12.32 0.17
C THR A 52 15.01 12.63 1.59
N HIS A 53 15.39 13.88 1.87
CA HIS A 53 15.74 14.36 3.21
C HIS A 53 14.56 14.38 4.20
N LEU A 54 13.31 14.27 3.71
CA LEU A 54 12.11 14.14 4.54
C LEU A 54 11.81 12.67 4.91
N LEU A 55 12.62 11.73 4.43
CA LEU A 55 12.48 10.31 4.74
C LEU A 55 13.28 9.91 6.00
N PRO A 56 12.79 8.93 6.78
CA PRO A 56 11.52 8.23 6.60
C PRO A 56 10.33 9.11 7.01
N LEU A 57 9.29 9.17 6.17
CA LEU A 57 8.03 9.76 6.60
C LEU A 57 7.45 8.87 7.70
N PRO A 58 6.94 9.44 8.81
CA PRO A 58 6.21 8.64 9.79
C PRO A 58 5.09 7.94 9.05
N ARG A 59 5.08 6.59 9.08
CA ARG A 59 3.99 5.80 8.51
C ARG A 59 2.71 6.35 9.10
N PHE A 60 1.86 6.97 8.28
CA PHE A 60 0.51 7.36 8.66
C PHE A 60 -0.36 6.09 8.77
N GLY A 61 0.08 5.14 9.61
CA GLY A 61 -0.28 3.72 9.56
C GLY A 61 -0.59 3.10 10.92
N THR A 62 -0.95 3.91 11.93
CA THR A 62 -1.61 3.41 13.15
C THR A 62 -3.04 3.91 13.31
N HIS A 63 -3.49 4.86 12.48
CA HIS A 63 -4.90 5.19 12.41
C HIS A 63 -5.56 4.24 11.43
N GLU A 64 -6.05 3.13 11.98
CA GLU A 64 -6.99 2.23 11.31
C GLU A 64 -8.00 3.10 10.54
N SER A 65 -8.00 3.01 9.21
CA SER A 65 -8.93 3.78 8.41
C SER A 65 -10.35 3.54 8.93
N ALA A 66 -11.20 4.57 8.95
CA ALA A 66 -12.56 4.44 9.50
C ALA A 66 -13.34 3.27 8.87
N LEU A 67 -12.99 2.93 7.61
CA LEU A 67 -13.46 1.75 6.90
C LEU A 67 -12.91 0.44 7.48
N ARG A 68 -11.58 0.29 7.65
CA ARG A 68 -10.99 -0.89 8.32
C ARG A 68 -11.55 -1.08 9.72
N SER A 69 -11.74 0.00 10.47
CA SER A 69 -12.33 -0.02 11.82
C SER A 69 -13.78 -0.49 11.83
N ARG A 70 -14.56 -0.17 10.79
CA ARG A 70 -15.93 -0.71 10.64
C ARG A 70 -15.91 -2.18 10.23
N VAL A 71 -15.08 -2.56 9.28
CA VAL A 71 -14.96 -3.96 8.82
C VAL A 71 -14.53 -4.87 9.97
N ARG A 72 -13.49 -4.49 10.73
CA ARG A 72 -13.03 -5.24 11.91
C ARG A 72 -14.14 -5.44 12.94
N ARG A 73 -14.95 -4.41 13.21
CA ARG A 73 -16.10 -4.51 14.14
C ARG A 73 -17.19 -5.44 13.64
N LEU A 74 -17.46 -5.46 12.34
CA LEU A 74 -18.46 -6.36 11.75
C LEU A 74 -17.97 -7.81 11.77
N VAL A 75 -16.71 -8.06 11.43
CA VAL A 75 -16.09 -9.39 11.49
C VAL A 75 -16.10 -9.93 12.92
N HIS A 76 -15.76 -9.11 13.93
CA HIS A 76 -15.82 -9.52 15.33
C HIS A 76 -17.24 -9.79 15.87
N ARG A 77 -18.29 -9.27 15.21
CA ARG A 77 -19.68 -9.49 15.63
C ARG A 77 -20.31 -10.73 14.98
N ALA A 78 -19.72 -11.23 13.90
CA ALA A 78 -20.19 -12.38 13.16
C ALA A 78 -19.52 -13.71 13.57
N ALA A 79 -18.47 -13.64 14.40
CA ALA A 79 -17.80 -14.77 15.05
C ALA A 79 -18.36 -14.97 16.46
#